data_AF-A0A5B7ET49-F1
#
_entry.id   AF-A0A5B7ET49-F1
#
_cell.length_a   1.000
_cell.length_b   1.000
_cell.length_c   1.000
_cell.angle_alpha   90.00
_cell.angle_beta   90.00
_cell.angle_gamma   90.00
#
_symmetry.space_group_name_H-M   'P 1'
#
loop_
_entity.id
_entity.type
_entity.pdbx_description
1 polymer ?
#
loop_
_entity_poly.entity_id
_entity_poly.type
_entity_poly.pdbx_seq_one_letter_code
_entity_poly.pdbx_strand_id
1 'polypeptide(L)'
;MPPKPKIGEGIVVVLDVGRGVCAGAEPTFFTRAKDCLRFILQRKIFADKCYDVVGVVTFGTAGTNNQLATGNQYEHVTVLQEVRLVDWDMMKQVENQGCGGSSGDWLDALVVAMDLLHDPDGKRFTGKKIVLLTDFSGEFSDDQSTAITSGLLNEGIELVVIGPDILRDLNEEEDGDAKQPGTSDGNDSSSPKKPSLSWNGKPKTMVQMAGEAVVARIVEKVDGMLCSFEDALPQLMFFEKKKQASASWNTTLDIGADFKIAITGKIKVRDVSLPTWKKTYSGDPSAVINKEVSYHLYDEKQTAVPEEEVIDGYFYGTTLVPVSGVWLCSSPSPPFVFFFLFFFLCKGKSGQGQ
;
A
#
# COMPACT_ATOMS: atom_id res chain seq x y z
N MET A 1 6.44 8.62 33.08
CA MET A 1 7.20 8.65 31.82
C MET A 1 6.34 9.31 30.76
N PRO A 2 6.84 10.28 29.98
CA PRO A 2 6.10 10.81 28.84
C PRO A 2 5.83 9.69 27.81
N PRO A 3 4.72 9.73 27.08
CA PRO A 3 4.43 8.75 26.04
C PRO A 3 5.54 8.79 24.97
N LYS A 4 6.04 7.62 24.57
CA LYS A 4 7.03 7.52 23.49
C LYS A 4 6.45 8.17 22.22
N PRO A 5 7.25 8.95 21.47
CA PRO A 5 6.81 9.51 20.20
C PRO A 5 6.38 8.38 19.26
N LYS A 6 5.24 8.56 18.61
CA LYS A 6 4.72 7.59 17.64
C LYS A 6 5.46 7.80 16.33
N ILE A 7 6.28 6.82 15.98
CA ILE A 7 7.13 6.82 14.79
C ILE A 7 6.50 5.87 13.77
N GLY A 8 6.53 6.25 12.49
CA GLY A 8 6.06 5.43 11.38
C GLY A 8 7.18 5.03 10.43
N GLU A 9 6.79 4.48 9.29
CA GLU A 9 7.71 4.13 8.20
C GLU A 9 8.22 5.40 7.50
N GLY A 10 9.49 5.43 7.15
CA GLY A 10 10.09 6.46 6.31
C GLY A 10 10.06 6.03 4.86
N ILE A 11 9.38 6.80 4.01
CA ILE A 11 9.21 6.49 2.60
C ILE A 11 9.78 7.63 1.76
N VAL A 12 10.63 7.35 0.79
CA VAL A 12 11.02 8.36 -0.21
C VAL A 12 10.57 7.89 -1.58
N VAL A 13 9.78 8.72 -2.26
CA VAL A 13 9.39 8.48 -3.65
C VAL A 13 10.33 9.25 -4.56
N VAL A 14 11.01 8.53 -5.44
CA VAL A 14 11.91 9.06 -6.46
C VAL A 14 11.17 9.08 -7.78
N LEU A 15 10.86 10.27 -8.28
CA LEU A 15 10.05 10.49 -9.47
C LEU A 15 10.91 11.02 -10.62
N ASP A 16 10.97 10.28 -11.71
CA ASP A 16 11.54 10.76 -12.96
C ASP A 16 10.64 11.83 -13.57
N VAL A 17 11.22 13.00 -13.84
CA VAL A 17 10.57 14.10 -14.54
C VAL A 17 11.31 14.48 -15.82
N GLY A 18 12.26 13.67 -16.27
CA GLY A 18 13.07 13.94 -17.45
C GLY A 18 12.26 14.04 -18.75
N ARG A 19 12.92 14.50 -19.82
CA ARG A 19 12.26 14.65 -21.13
C ARG A 19 11.74 13.34 -21.71
N GLY A 20 12.39 12.22 -21.40
CA GLY A 20 12.03 10.89 -21.89
C GLY A 20 10.63 10.46 -21.41
N VAL A 21 10.43 10.42 -20.09
CA VAL A 21 9.15 10.08 -19.44
C VAL A 21 8.01 11.03 -19.76
N CYS A 22 8.34 12.26 -20.15
CA CYS A 22 7.39 13.31 -20.55
C CYS A 22 7.05 13.31 -22.04
N ALA A 23 7.79 12.58 -22.87
CA ALA A 23 7.50 12.46 -24.29
C ALA A 23 6.47 11.34 -24.53
N GLY A 24 5.73 11.42 -25.64
CA GLY A 24 4.82 10.35 -26.07
C GLY A 24 3.37 10.78 -26.19
N ALA A 25 2.48 9.79 -26.37
CA ALA A 25 1.04 10.00 -26.34
C ALA A 25 0.53 9.99 -24.89
N GLU A 26 -0.52 10.77 -24.61
CA GLU A 26 -1.15 10.77 -23.29
C GLU A 26 -2.00 9.50 -23.06
N PRO A 27 -2.01 8.94 -21.83
CA PRO A 27 -1.23 9.37 -20.68
C PRO A 27 0.26 9.03 -20.83
N THR A 28 1.14 10.03 -20.66
CA THR A 28 2.60 9.81 -20.66
C THR A 28 3.03 9.00 -19.43
N PHE A 29 4.26 8.47 -19.46
CA PHE A 29 4.82 7.77 -18.30
C PHE A 29 4.82 8.70 -17.08
N PHE A 30 5.25 9.95 -17.26
CA PHE A 30 5.23 10.96 -16.21
C PHE A 30 3.83 11.18 -15.63
N THR A 31 2.79 11.26 -16.47
CA THR A 31 1.40 11.40 -15.98
C THR A 31 1.00 10.22 -15.09
N ARG A 32 1.30 8.98 -15.50
CA ARG A 32 1.02 7.77 -14.71
C ARG A 32 1.85 7.69 -13.42
N ALA A 33 3.13 8.01 -13.50
CA ALA A 33 4.04 8.07 -12.35
C ALA A 33 3.58 9.11 -11.32
N LYS A 34 3.15 10.28 -11.80
CA LYS A 34 2.57 11.32 -10.95
C LYS A 34 1.30 10.82 -10.28
N ASP A 35 0.38 10.18 -10.99
CA ASP A 35 -0.84 9.62 -10.41
C ASP A 35 -0.53 8.53 -9.37
N CYS A 36 0.48 7.69 -9.61
CA CYS A 36 0.97 6.72 -8.63
C CYS A 36 1.44 7.40 -7.34
N LEU A 37 2.27 8.46 -7.45
CA LEU A 37 2.68 9.27 -6.31
C LEU A 37 1.46 9.92 -5.62
N ARG A 38 0.48 10.43 -6.38
CA ARG A 38 -0.76 10.96 -5.79
C ARG A 38 -1.48 9.92 -4.95
N PHE A 39 -1.66 8.71 -5.46
CA PHE A 39 -2.32 7.64 -4.72
C PHE A 39 -1.55 7.23 -3.46
N ILE A 40 -0.21 7.19 -3.52
CA ILE A 40 0.64 6.95 -2.35
C ILE A 40 0.37 8.01 -1.26
N LEU A 41 0.41 9.31 -1.62
CA LEU A 41 0.17 10.39 -0.67
C LEU A 41 -1.27 10.41 -0.15
N GLN A 42 -2.24 10.27 -1.05
CA GLN A 42 -3.67 10.26 -0.73
C GLN A 42 -3.98 9.16 0.30
N ARG A 43 -3.43 7.97 0.12
CA ARG A 43 -3.57 6.87 1.08
C ARG A 43 -3.06 7.25 2.47
N LYS A 44 -1.91 7.91 2.56
CA LYS A 44 -1.31 8.31 3.83
C LYS A 44 -2.14 9.39 4.53
N ILE A 45 -2.71 10.33 3.79
CA ILE A 45 -3.61 11.37 4.33
C ILE A 45 -4.89 10.76 4.92
N PHE A 46 -5.52 9.84 4.19
CA PHE A 46 -6.78 9.24 4.64
C PHE A 46 -6.58 8.14 5.69
N ALA A 47 -5.35 7.63 5.86
CA ALA A 47 -5.06 6.54 6.78
C ALA A 47 -5.19 6.98 8.24
N ASP A 48 -6.16 6.41 8.95
CA ASP A 48 -6.35 6.69 10.38
C ASP A 48 -5.09 6.31 11.18
N LYS A 49 -4.62 7.23 12.02
CA LYS A 49 -3.41 7.08 12.85
C LYS A 49 -2.15 6.69 12.06
N CYS A 50 -2.03 7.18 10.83
CA CYS A 50 -0.80 7.09 10.05
C CYS A 50 0.26 8.04 10.65
N TYR A 51 1.43 7.51 10.95
CA TYR A 51 2.60 8.28 11.40
C TYR A 51 3.77 8.13 10.42
N ASP A 52 3.50 7.56 9.26
CA ASP A 52 4.49 7.38 8.21
C ASP A 52 4.82 8.75 7.62
N VAL A 53 6.09 8.95 7.32
CA VAL A 53 6.62 10.19 6.79
C VAL A 53 7.12 9.95 5.38
N VAL A 54 6.83 10.89 4.48
CA VAL A 54 7.14 10.77 3.06
C VAL A 54 8.04 11.92 2.64
N GLY A 55 9.12 11.60 1.93
CA GLY A 55 9.92 12.54 1.15
C GLY A 55 9.69 12.32 -0.35
N VAL A 56 9.92 13.36 -1.16
CA VAL A 56 9.84 13.27 -2.63
C VAL A 56 11.12 13.82 -3.23
N VAL A 57 11.79 13.00 -4.01
CA VAL A 57 12.93 13.36 -4.83
C VAL A 57 12.49 13.31 -6.29
N THR A 58 12.85 14.31 -7.07
CA THR A 58 12.63 14.35 -8.51
C THR A 58 13.98 14.40 -9.22
N PHE A 59 14.10 13.73 -10.37
CA PHE A 59 15.32 13.79 -11.18
C PHE A 59 15.00 14.01 -12.67
N GLY A 60 15.95 14.56 -13.41
CA GLY A 60 15.71 15.14 -14.75
C GLY A 60 15.20 16.58 -14.68
N THR A 61 15.33 17.25 -13.53
CA THR A 61 14.92 18.65 -13.35
C THR A 61 15.88 19.60 -14.07
N ALA A 62 15.38 20.78 -14.48
CA ALA A 62 16.23 21.79 -15.11
C ALA A 62 17.33 22.32 -14.17
N GLY A 63 17.04 22.39 -12.86
CA GLY A 63 18.01 22.75 -11.82
C GLY A 63 18.36 21.57 -10.92
N THR A 64 19.19 21.84 -9.92
CA THR A 64 19.62 20.89 -8.89
C THR A 64 19.33 21.49 -7.53
N ASN A 65 18.72 20.72 -6.63
CA ASN A 65 18.49 21.13 -5.25
C ASN A 65 18.51 19.91 -4.33
N ASN A 66 19.70 19.47 -3.96
CA ASN A 66 19.92 18.40 -3.00
C ASN A 66 21.23 18.69 -2.22
N GLN A 67 21.38 18.10 -1.04
CA GLN A 67 22.50 18.41 -0.14
C GLN A 67 23.83 17.78 -0.58
N LEU A 68 23.78 16.75 -1.44
CA LEU A 68 24.96 16.03 -1.93
C LEU A 68 25.58 16.69 -3.17
N ALA A 69 24.82 17.54 -3.86
CA ALA A 69 25.24 18.22 -5.08
C ALA A 69 26.52 19.04 -4.85
N THR A 70 27.63 18.53 -5.38
CA THR A 70 28.94 19.18 -5.29
C THR A 70 29.67 19.04 -6.62
N GLY A 71 30.03 20.17 -7.24
CA GLY A 71 30.63 20.16 -8.58
C GLY A 71 29.65 19.59 -9.60
N ASN A 72 30.06 18.52 -10.29
CA ASN A 72 29.30 17.88 -11.38
C ASN A 72 28.67 16.54 -10.95
N GLN A 73 28.46 16.32 -9.64
CA GLN A 73 27.83 15.10 -9.11
C GLN A 73 26.44 15.40 -8.57
N TYR A 74 25.51 14.45 -8.71
CA TYR A 74 24.12 14.59 -8.26
C TYR A 74 23.39 15.78 -8.91
N GLU A 75 23.73 16.09 -10.16
CA GLU A 75 23.09 17.15 -10.95
C GLU A 75 21.70 16.73 -11.45
N HIS A 76 20.82 17.72 -11.68
CA HIS A 76 19.46 17.50 -12.16
C HIS A 76 18.61 16.64 -11.22
N VAL A 77 19.01 16.55 -9.94
CA VAL A 77 18.27 15.91 -8.84
C VAL A 77 17.81 17.00 -7.87
N THR A 78 16.52 16.98 -7.53
CA THR A 78 15.88 17.94 -6.65
C THR A 78 15.11 17.21 -5.56
N VAL A 79 15.38 17.53 -4.29
CA VAL A 79 14.51 17.19 -3.17
C VAL A 79 13.30 18.13 -3.23
N LEU A 80 12.21 17.67 -3.83
CA LEU A 80 10.96 18.43 -3.92
C LEU A 80 10.35 18.61 -2.54
N GLN A 81 10.40 17.58 -1.71
CA GLN A 81 9.88 17.60 -0.35
C GLN A 81 10.76 16.77 0.58
N GLU A 82 11.29 17.42 1.62
CA GLU A 82 11.96 16.76 2.76
C GLU A 82 11.01 15.80 3.48
N VAL A 83 11.57 14.76 4.10
CA VAL A 83 10.81 13.69 4.78
C VAL A 83 9.98 14.27 5.94
N ARG A 84 8.65 14.29 5.79
CA ARG A 84 7.70 14.80 6.78
C ARG A 84 6.38 14.06 6.75
N LEU A 85 5.50 14.36 7.71
CA LEU A 85 4.11 13.88 7.68
C LEU A 85 3.39 14.43 6.44
N VAL A 86 2.66 13.55 5.76
CA VAL A 86 1.92 13.91 4.54
C VAL A 86 0.75 14.83 4.88
N ASP A 87 0.65 15.93 4.15
CA ASP A 87 -0.45 16.88 4.24
C ASP A 87 -0.93 17.31 2.84
N TRP A 88 -1.95 18.15 2.82
CA TRP A 88 -2.54 18.67 1.58
C TRP A 88 -1.61 19.59 0.80
N ASP A 89 -0.60 20.20 1.45
CA ASP A 89 0.32 21.09 0.76
C ASP A 89 1.35 20.29 -0.02
N MET A 90 1.84 19.18 0.51
CA MET A 90 2.62 18.19 -0.23
C MET A 90 1.85 17.66 -1.45
N MET A 91 0.54 17.42 -1.30
CA MET A 91 -0.30 16.99 -2.42
C MET A 91 -0.35 18.06 -3.53
N LYS A 92 -0.58 19.33 -3.18
CA LYS A 92 -0.58 20.45 -4.14
C LYS A 92 0.78 20.62 -4.83
N GLN A 93 1.89 20.45 -4.11
CA GLN A 93 3.23 20.50 -4.70
C GLN A 93 3.40 19.42 -5.77
N VAL A 94 2.99 18.17 -5.48
CA VAL A 94 3.01 17.08 -6.47
C VAL A 94 2.09 17.38 -7.65
N GLU A 95 0.90 17.94 -7.43
CA GLU A 95 0.00 18.30 -8.53
C GLU A 95 0.63 19.31 -9.50
N ASN A 96 1.30 20.31 -8.93
CA ASN A 96 2.01 21.37 -9.65
C ASN A 96 3.35 20.92 -10.23
N GLN A 97 3.85 19.73 -9.87
CA GLN A 97 5.05 19.16 -10.47
C GLN A 97 4.80 18.91 -11.96
N GLY A 98 5.62 19.57 -12.78
CA GLY A 98 5.65 19.42 -14.23
C GLY A 98 6.88 18.65 -14.70
N CYS A 99 6.97 18.54 -16.02
CA CYS A 99 8.14 17.98 -16.69
C CYS A 99 9.38 18.84 -16.47
N GLY A 100 10.49 18.14 -16.28
CA GLY A 100 11.83 18.68 -16.22
C GLY A 100 12.41 18.97 -17.60
N GLY A 101 13.58 19.62 -17.58
CA GLY A 101 14.25 20.14 -18.76
C GLY A 101 15.50 19.35 -19.16
N SER A 102 15.91 18.35 -18.39
CA SER A 102 17.22 17.68 -18.51
C SER A 102 17.09 16.16 -18.37
N SER A 103 18.21 15.44 -18.54
CA SER A 103 18.36 14.05 -18.10
C SER A 103 19.10 14.07 -16.76
N GLY A 104 18.62 13.32 -15.78
CA GLY A 104 19.30 13.13 -14.51
C GLY A 104 19.59 11.64 -14.30
N ASP A 105 20.64 11.33 -13.56
CA ASP A 105 21.01 9.95 -13.26
C ASP A 105 20.10 9.40 -12.15
N TRP A 106 19.43 8.28 -12.44
CA TRP A 106 18.53 7.64 -11.49
C TRP A 106 19.27 6.96 -10.32
N LEU A 107 20.53 6.57 -10.50
CA LEU A 107 21.37 6.03 -9.42
C LEU A 107 21.80 7.15 -8.45
N ASP A 108 22.14 8.33 -8.97
CA ASP A 108 22.38 9.53 -8.15
C ASP A 108 21.12 9.89 -7.35
N ALA A 109 19.95 9.83 -7.99
CA ALA A 109 18.67 10.08 -7.32
C ALA A 109 18.37 9.06 -6.21
N LEU A 110 18.75 7.78 -6.39
CA LEU A 110 18.67 6.76 -5.33
C LEU A 110 19.60 7.09 -4.17
N VAL A 111 20.83 7.54 -4.41
CA VAL A 111 21.76 7.95 -3.34
C VAL A 111 21.18 9.12 -2.54
N VAL A 112 20.63 10.14 -3.21
CA VAL A 112 19.96 11.27 -2.55
C VAL A 112 18.77 10.78 -1.71
N ALA A 113 17.99 9.81 -2.21
CA ALA A 113 16.88 9.23 -1.46
C ALA A 113 17.35 8.43 -0.23
N MET A 114 18.47 7.72 -0.33
CA MET A 114 19.10 7.01 0.79
C MET A 114 19.58 7.99 1.87
N ASP A 115 20.16 9.13 1.50
CA ASP A 115 20.59 10.17 2.44
C ASP A 115 19.42 10.75 3.24
N LEU A 116 18.27 11.02 2.58
CA LEU A 116 17.04 11.45 3.26
C LEU A 116 16.52 10.44 4.30
N LEU A 117 16.77 9.15 4.06
CA LEU A 117 16.38 8.05 4.94
C LEU A 117 17.49 7.63 5.92
N HIS A 118 18.66 8.27 5.89
CA HIS A 118 19.76 7.92 6.77
C HIS A 118 19.34 8.12 8.25
N ASP A 119 19.42 7.03 9.02
CA ASP A 119 18.96 6.98 10.41
C ASP A 119 20.00 6.22 11.25
N PRO A 120 21.13 6.88 11.60
CA PRO A 120 22.25 6.22 12.27
C PRO A 120 21.88 5.70 13.66
N ASP A 121 20.85 6.27 14.28
CA ASP A 121 20.32 5.84 15.57
C ASP A 121 19.27 4.73 15.49
N GLY A 122 18.70 4.46 14.30
CA GLY A 122 17.57 3.55 14.10
C GLY A 122 16.30 3.97 14.87
N LYS A 123 16.13 5.28 15.11
CA LYS A 123 15.06 5.84 15.96
C LYS A 123 14.12 6.76 15.20
N ARG A 124 14.44 7.13 13.96
CA ARG A 124 13.62 8.04 13.14
C ARG A 124 12.48 7.31 12.43
N PHE A 125 12.68 6.03 12.09
CA PHE A 125 11.70 5.26 11.32
C PHE A 125 11.52 3.84 11.87
N THR A 126 10.31 3.29 11.77
CA THR A 126 10.07 1.86 12.08
C THR A 126 10.50 0.92 10.94
N GLY A 127 10.74 1.47 9.76
CA GLY A 127 11.15 0.80 8.54
C GLY A 127 11.43 1.87 7.47
N LYS A 128 12.24 1.53 6.46
CA LYS A 128 12.65 2.47 5.40
C LYS A 128 12.31 1.88 4.03
N LYS A 129 11.75 2.70 3.16
CA LYS A 129 11.29 2.29 1.83
C LYS A 129 11.59 3.36 0.79
N ILE A 130 12.09 2.95 -0.37
CA ILE A 130 12.25 3.81 -1.55
C ILE A 130 11.33 3.29 -2.65
N VAL A 131 10.57 4.19 -3.27
CA VAL A 131 9.74 3.90 -4.44
C VAL A 131 10.29 4.67 -5.64
N LEU A 132 10.91 3.98 -6.59
CA LEU A 132 11.47 4.57 -7.81
C LEU A 132 10.47 4.47 -8.97
N LEU A 133 10.19 5.60 -9.61
CA LEU A 133 9.27 5.73 -10.74
C LEU A 133 10.02 6.27 -11.96
N THR A 134 10.41 5.40 -12.90
CA THR A 134 11.16 5.78 -14.12
C THR A 134 10.95 4.78 -15.25
N ASP A 135 11.08 5.25 -16.49
CA ASP A 135 11.12 4.40 -17.69
C ASP A 135 12.54 4.01 -18.11
N PHE A 136 13.55 4.42 -17.33
CA PHE A 136 14.97 4.18 -17.57
C PHE A 136 15.50 4.73 -18.90
N SER A 137 14.77 5.63 -19.57
CA SER A 137 15.18 6.18 -20.87
C SER A 137 16.29 7.24 -20.78
N GLY A 138 16.58 7.75 -19.58
CA GLY A 138 17.62 8.74 -19.30
C GLY A 138 19.03 8.15 -19.25
N GLU A 139 20.04 8.99 -19.50
CA GLU A 139 21.45 8.64 -19.33
C GLU A 139 21.79 8.39 -17.85
N PHE A 140 22.66 7.43 -17.58
CA PHE A 140 23.08 7.04 -16.23
C PHE A 140 24.49 6.43 -16.24
N SER A 141 25.13 6.36 -15.06
CA SER A 141 26.43 5.73 -14.81
C SER A 141 26.29 4.58 -13.82
N ASP A 142 26.74 3.37 -14.20
CA ASP A 142 26.59 2.16 -13.35
C ASP A 142 27.77 1.88 -12.40
N ASP A 143 28.76 2.77 -12.37
CA ASP A 143 30.01 2.64 -11.60
C ASP A 143 29.76 2.46 -10.09
N GLN A 144 28.69 3.07 -9.56
CA GLN A 144 28.34 3.00 -8.14
C GLN A 144 27.27 1.95 -7.80
N SER A 145 26.73 1.22 -8.79
CA SER A 145 25.61 0.28 -8.60
C SER A 145 25.84 -0.74 -7.48
N THR A 146 27.06 -1.28 -7.34
CA THR A 146 27.41 -2.25 -6.30
C THR A 146 27.46 -1.61 -4.90
N ALA A 147 27.97 -0.39 -4.80
CA ALA A 147 28.00 0.36 -3.55
C ALA A 147 26.59 0.74 -3.09
N ILE A 148 25.75 1.20 -4.03
CA ILE A 148 24.33 1.51 -3.80
C ILE A 148 23.58 0.27 -3.31
N THR A 149 23.75 -0.88 -3.99
CA THR A 149 23.15 -2.16 -3.57
C THR A 149 23.54 -2.52 -2.13
N SER A 150 24.83 -2.39 -1.80
CA SER A 150 25.33 -2.68 -0.46
C SER A 150 24.76 -1.70 0.59
N GLY A 151 24.65 -0.42 0.24
CA GLY A 151 24.06 0.60 1.10
C GLY A 151 22.58 0.36 1.38
N LEU A 152 21.79 -0.04 0.39
CA LEU A 152 20.38 -0.41 0.56
C LEU A 152 20.20 -1.56 1.55
N LEU A 153 21.02 -2.62 1.42
CA LEU A 153 21.01 -3.77 2.33
C LEU A 153 21.42 -3.39 3.76
N ASN A 154 22.54 -2.66 3.90
CA ASN A 154 23.09 -2.28 5.20
C ASN A 154 22.16 -1.35 5.98
N GLU A 155 21.47 -0.46 5.28
CA GLU A 155 20.49 0.44 5.87
C GLU A 155 19.13 -0.26 6.07
N GLY A 156 18.89 -1.44 5.50
CA GLY A 156 17.60 -2.14 5.58
C GLY A 156 16.47 -1.37 4.88
N ILE A 157 16.76 -0.85 3.68
CA ILE A 157 15.82 -0.08 2.87
C ILE A 157 15.14 -1.03 1.87
N GLU A 158 13.81 -1.10 1.93
CA GLU A 158 13.00 -1.82 0.94
C GLU A 158 12.92 -1.01 -0.36
N LEU A 159 13.37 -1.58 -1.48
CA LEU A 159 13.30 -0.94 -2.79
C LEU A 159 12.11 -1.45 -3.58
N VAL A 160 11.26 -0.53 -4.04
CA VAL A 160 10.15 -0.79 -4.96
C VAL A 160 10.38 0.03 -6.22
N VAL A 161 10.37 -0.62 -7.38
CA VAL A 161 10.56 0.00 -8.67
C VAL A 161 9.28 -0.17 -9.48
N ILE A 162 8.70 0.95 -9.89
CA ILE A 162 7.51 1.01 -10.71
C ILE A 162 7.92 1.60 -12.07
N GLY A 163 7.89 0.75 -13.10
CA GLY A 163 8.39 1.10 -14.43
C GLY A 163 7.56 0.48 -15.55
N PRO A 164 8.09 0.44 -16.77
CA PRO A 164 7.59 -0.40 -17.85
C PRO A 164 7.56 -1.87 -17.41
N ASP A 165 6.95 -2.75 -18.20
CA ASP A 165 6.83 -4.18 -17.89
C ASP A 165 8.17 -4.95 -18.05
N ILE A 166 9.15 -4.60 -17.21
CA ILE A 166 10.53 -5.10 -17.24
C ILE A 166 10.57 -6.59 -16.94
N LEU A 167 9.72 -7.08 -16.03
CA LEU A 167 9.67 -8.51 -15.69
C LEU A 167 9.26 -9.37 -16.89
N ARG A 168 8.30 -8.90 -17.69
CA ARG A 168 7.89 -9.64 -18.89
C ARG A 168 9.02 -9.69 -19.91
N ASP A 169 9.74 -8.60 -20.10
CA ASP A 169 10.87 -8.54 -21.03
C ASP A 169 12.02 -9.48 -20.60
N LEU A 170 12.34 -9.57 -19.31
CA LEU A 170 13.38 -10.47 -18.79
C LEU A 170 13.01 -11.95 -18.98
N ASN A 171 11.76 -12.32 -18.68
CA ASN A 171 11.29 -13.70 -18.84
C ASN A 171 11.23 -14.15 -20.31
N GLU A 172 10.96 -13.22 -21.25
CA GLU A 172 10.98 -13.49 -22.70
C GLU A 172 12.41 -13.71 -23.25
N GLU A 173 13.46 -13.30 -22.52
CA GLU A 173 14.86 -13.50 -22.88
C GLU A 173 15.45 -14.83 -22.38
N GLU A 174 15.06 -15.32 -21.20
CA GLU A 174 15.61 -16.55 -20.59
C GLU A 174 15.11 -17.86 -21.22
N ASP A 175 13.91 -17.88 -21.81
CA ASP A 175 13.32 -19.08 -22.44
C ASP A 175 13.98 -19.47 -23.79
N GLY A 176 15.10 -18.81 -24.12
CA GLY A 176 15.79 -18.91 -25.41
C GLY A 176 16.93 -19.93 -25.51
N ASP A 177 17.40 -20.54 -24.41
CA ASP A 177 18.66 -21.33 -24.44
C ASP A 177 18.62 -22.73 -23.76
N ALA A 178 17.43 -23.35 -23.68
CA ALA A 178 17.31 -24.74 -23.24
C ALA A 178 16.65 -25.63 -24.30
N LYS A 179 17.40 -26.02 -25.33
CA LYS A 179 17.05 -27.20 -26.16
C LYS A 179 18.06 -28.34 -25.98
N GLN A 180 17.61 -29.30 -25.18
CA GLN A 180 18.08 -30.68 -25.07
C GLN A 180 18.01 -31.38 -26.45
N PRO A 181 18.94 -32.31 -26.76
CA PRO A 181 18.99 -32.94 -28.08
C PRO A 181 17.95 -34.06 -28.19
N GLY A 182 17.06 -33.99 -29.19
CA GLY A 182 16.20 -35.12 -29.50
C GLY A 182 15.05 -34.84 -30.47
N THR A 183 15.14 -35.46 -31.64
CA THR A 183 14.10 -35.77 -32.62
C THR A 183 13.58 -34.63 -33.51
N SER A 184 13.96 -34.77 -34.78
CA SER A 184 13.51 -34.09 -35.98
C SER A 184 12.03 -34.36 -36.28
N ASP A 185 11.24 -33.30 -36.45
CA ASP A 185 10.27 -33.20 -37.54
C ASP A 185 9.91 -31.72 -37.75
N GLY A 186 10.04 -31.27 -39.00
CA GLY A 186 10.01 -29.87 -39.38
C GLY A 186 8.62 -29.24 -39.28
N ASN A 187 8.53 -28.20 -38.47
CA ASN A 187 7.65 -27.07 -38.73
C ASN A 187 8.34 -25.80 -38.24
N ASP A 188 8.94 -25.07 -39.17
CA ASP A 188 9.63 -23.80 -38.92
C ASP A 188 8.58 -22.71 -38.71
N SER A 189 8.18 -22.52 -37.45
CA SER A 189 7.52 -21.31 -36.99
C SER A 189 8.49 -20.53 -36.11
N SER A 190 9.57 -20.02 -36.72
CA SER A 190 10.34 -18.90 -36.16
C SER A 190 9.44 -17.66 -36.15
N SER A 191 8.50 -17.60 -35.20
CA SER A 191 7.76 -16.37 -34.93
C SER A 191 8.80 -15.29 -34.60
N PRO A 192 8.81 -14.15 -35.32
CA PRO A 192 9.77 -13.10 -35.02
C PRO A 192 9.56 -12.63 -33.58
N LYS A 193 10.64 -12.64 -32.77
CA LYS A 193 10.63 -12.05 -31.43
C LYS A 193 10.07 -10.63 -31.57
N LYS A 194 8.94 -10.35 -30.92
CA LYS A 194 8.40 -8.98 -30.92
C LYS A 194 9.48 -8.10 -30.27
N PRO A 195 9.86 -6.97 -30.89
CA PRO A 195 10.83 -6.07 -30.27
C PRO A 195 10.26 -5.59 -28.94
N SER A 196 11.08 -5.59 -27.88
CA SER A 196 10.70 -4.96 -26.62
C SER A 196 10.46 -3.47 -26.88
N LEU A 197 9.26 -3.01 -26.52
CA LEU A 197 8.79 -1.66 -26.80
C LEU A 197 8.92 -0.81 -25.53
N SER A 198 9.42 0.41 -25.70
CA SER A 198 9.37 1.45 -24.68
C SER A 198 7.93 1.94 -24.49
N TRP A 199 7.68 2.72 -23.43
CA TRP A 199 6.37 3.30 -23.10
C TRP A 199 5.71 3.98 -24.31
N ASN A 200 6.52 4.65 -25.13
CA ASN A 200 6.06 5.41 -26.30
C ASN A 200 5.78 4.55 -27.54
N GLY A 201 5.75 3.22 -27.39
CA GLY A 201 5.52 2.25 -28.48
C GLY A 201 6.67 2.15 -29.48
N LYS A 202 7.81 2.80 -29.20
CA LYS A 202 9.03 2.74 -29.99
C LYS A 202 9.94 1.63 -29.47
N PRO A 203 10.86 1.08 -30.29
CA PRO A 203 11.88 0.16 -29.77
C PRO A 203 12.66 0.77 -28.62
N LYS A 204 12.96 -0.02 -27.59
CA LYS A 204 13.79 0.43 -26.46
C LYS A 204 15.18 0.85 -26.94
N THR A 205 15.73 1.88 -26.32
CA THR A 205 17.10 2.33 -26.59
C THR A 205 18.10 1.41 -25.88
N MET A 206 19.35 1.40 -26.34
CA MET A 206 20.43 0.67 -25.66
C MET A 206 20.62 1.14 -24.21
N VAL A 207 20.43 2.44 -23.98
CA VAL A 207 20.49 3.05 -22.64
C VAL A 207 19.37 2.51 -21.76
N GLN A 208 18.14 2.47 -22.28
CA GLN A 208 16.98 1.94 -21.55
C GLN A 208 17.17 0.47 -21.17
N MET A 209 17.58 -0.38 -22.11
CA MET A 209 17.84 -1.80 -21.84
C MET A 209 18.97 -1.99 -20.80
N ALA A 210 20.03 -1.17 -20.86
CA ALA A 210 21.10 -1.20 -19.87
C ALA A 210 20.60 -0.78 -18.47
N GLY A 211 19.78 0.27 -18.39
CA GLY A 211 19.19 0.75 -17.14
C GLY A 211 18.28 -0.28 -16.50
N GLU A 212 17.41 -0.90 -17.30
CA GLU A 212 16.53 -2.00 -16.89
C GLU A 212 17.32 -3.23 -16.40
N ALA A 213 18.40 -3.60 -17.08
CA ALA A 213 19.28 -4.70 -16.64
C ALA A 213 20.04 -4.39 -15.34
N VAL A 214 20.45 -3.13 -15.13
CA VAL A 214 21.11 -2.70 -13.89
C VAL A 214 20.11 -2.72 -12.73
N VAL A 215 18.93 -2.12 -12.90
CA VAL A 215 17.93 -2.08 -11.82
C VAL A 215 17.42 -3.48 -11.47
N ALA A 216 17.24 -4.38 -12.45
CA ALA A 216 16.83 -5.76 -12.20
C ALA A 216 17.84 -6.49 -11.29
N ARG A 217 19.14 -6.34 -11.57
CA ARG A 217 20.21 -6.91 -10.72
C ARG A 217 20.24 -6.31 -9.32
N ILE A 218 19.95 -5.01 -9.17
CA ILE A 218 19.87 -4.37 -7.85
C ILE A 218 18.67 -4.94 -7.09
N VAL A 219 17.49 -4.95 -7.70
CA VAL A 219 16.24 -5.44 -7.10
C VAL A 219 16.36 -6.89 -6.66
N GLU A 220 16.91 -7.78 -7.50
CA GLU A 220 17.15 -9.18 -7.15
C GLU A 220 18.06 -9.33 -5.93
N LYS A 221 19.16 -8.57 -5.87
CA LYS A 221 20.11 -8.62 -4.76
C LYS A 221 19.56 -8.07 -3.45
N VAL A 222 18.67 -7.08 -3.50
CA VAL A 222 18.07 -6.47 -2.30
C VAL A 222 16.74 -7.11 -1.90
N ASP A 223 16.30 -8.17 -2.58
CA ASP A 223 14.97 -8.77 -2.43
C ASP A 223 13.85 -7.71 -2.54
N GLY A 224 14.02 -6.79 -3.49
CA GLY A 224 13.10 -5.70 -3.77
C GLY A 224 11.93 -6.12 -4.65
N MET A 225 11.05 -5.17 -4.98
CA MET A 225 9.92 -5.39 -5.87
C MET A 225 10.07 -4.60 -7.17
N LEU A 226 9.83 -5.27 -8.30
CA LEU A 226 9.73 -4.67 -9.62
C LEU A 226 8.30 -4.89 -10.13
N CYS A 227 7.60 -3.82 -10.50
CA CYS A 227 6.22 -3.93 -10.97
C CYS A 227 5.85 -2.88 -12.01
N SER A 228 4.84 -3.18 -12.82
CA SER A 228 4.25 -2.25 -13.77
C SER A 228 3.23 -1.33 -13.09
N PHE A 229 2.75 -0.29 -13.79
CA PHE A 229 1.62 0.49 -13.31
C PHE A 229 0.34 -0.33 -13.22
N GLU A 230 0.16 -1.31 -14.11
CA GLU A 230 -0.98 -2.22 -14.14
C GLU A 230 -1.03 -3.09 -12.88
N ASP A 231 0.14 -3.44 -12.32
CA ASP A 231 0.24 -4.19 -11.07
C ASP A 231 0.14 -3.28 -9.84
N ALA A 232 0.77 -2.10 -9.89
CA ALA A 232 0.88 -1.19 -8.77
C ALA A 232 -0.40 -0.37 -8.52
N LEU A 233 -1.02 0.20 -9.56
CA LEU A 233 -2.16 1.12 -9.40
C LEU A 233 -3.39 0.46 -8.76
N PRO A 234 -3.84 -0.75 -9.13
CA PRO A 234 -4.95 -1.40 -8.43
C PRO A 234 -4.66 -1.61 -6.95
N GLN A 235 -3.41 -1.96 -6.64
CA GLN A 235 -2.91 -2.09 -5.29
C GLN A 235 -2.74 -0.77 -4.57
N LEU A 236 -2.78 0.38 -5.27
CA LEU A 236 -2.69 1.76 -4.75
C LEU A 236 -4.02 2.52 -4.70
N MET A 237 -5.04 2.08 -5.44
CA MET A 237 -6.35 2.74 -5.50
C MET A 237 -7.22 2.49 -4.28
N PHE A 238 -7.18 1.29 -3.69
CA PHE A 238 -8.03 0.97 -2.55
C PHE A 238 -7.52 1.60 -1.26
N PHE A 239 -8.38 2.00 -0.35
CA PHE A 239 -7.92 2.49 0.94
C PHE A 239 -7.44 1.31 1.81
N GLU A 240 -6.14 1.25 2.13
CA GLU A 240 -5.61 0.25 3.06
C GLU A 240 -5.54 0.86 4.47
N LYS A 241 -6.40 0.39 5.38
CA LYS A 241 -6.19 0.66 6.81
C LYS A 241 -4.91 -0.05 7.24
N LYS A 242 -4.07 0.63 8.03
CA LYS A 242 -2.88 0.04 8.64
C LYS A 242 -3.20 -1.33 9.21
N LYS A 243 -2.39 -2.34 8.87
CA LYS A 243 -2.47 -3.69 9.44
C LYS A 243 -2.27 -3.59 10.95
N GLN A 244 -3.36 -3.51 11.69
CA GLN A 244 -3.35 -3.55 13.15
C GLN A 244 -3.48 -5.00 13.57
N ALA A 245 -2.50 -5.50 14.32
CA ALA A 245 -2.57 -6.83 14.90
C ALA A 245 -3.86 -6.94 15.73
N SER A 246 -4.64 -7.99 15.47
CA SER A 246 -5.87 -8.23 16.23
C SER A 246 -5.53 -8.54 17.68
N ALA A 247 -6.31 -7.98 18.61
CA ALA A 247 -6.16 -8.28 20.02
C ALA A 247 -6.37 -9.79 20.23
N SER A 248 -5.42 -10.41 20.91
CA SER A 248 -5.50 -11.82 21.26
C SER A 248 -6.45 -11.99 22.44
N TRP A 249 -7.25 -13.05 22.43
CA TRP A 249 -8.09 -13.43 23.56
C TRP A 249 -7.80 -14.89 23.90
N ASN A 250 -7.75 -15.19 25.20
CA ASN A 250 -7.43 -16.53 25.69
C ASN A 250 -8.72 -17.25 26.09
N THR A 251 -8.83 -18.53 25.77
CA THR A 251 -9.95 -19.38 26.18
C THR A 251 -9.48 -20.83 26.34
N THR A 252 -10.39 -21.73 26.72
CA THR A 252 -10.18 -23.17 26.65
C THR A 252 -11.01 -23.78 25.52
N LEU A 253 -10.40 -24.70 24.78
CA LEU A 253 -11.08 -25.62 23.88
C LEU A 253 -11.43 -26.87 24.70
N ASP A 254 -12.72 -27.07 24.93
CA ASP A 254 -13.23 -28.19 25.69
C ASP A 254 -13.60 -29.32 24.72
N ILE A 255 -12.92 -30.47 24.84
CA ILE A 255 -13.20 -31.70 24.10
C ILE A 255 -13.80 -32.72 25.07
N GLY A 256 -15.13 -32.77 25.14
CA GLY A 256 -15.83 -33.54 26.15
C GLY A 256 -15.69 -32.93 27.55
N ALA A 257 -15.91 -33.73 28.60
CA ALA A 257 -15.95 -33.24 29.99
C ALA A 257 -14.55 -33.07 30.61
N ASP A 258 -13.61 -33.96 30.29
CA ASP A 258 -12.36 -34.10 31.04
C ASP A 258 -11.14 -33.51 30.30
N PHE A 259 -11.25 -33.23 29.01
CA PHE A 259 -10.12 -32.81 28.19
C PHE A 259 -10.25 -31.34 27.78
N LYS A 260 -9.35 -30.50 28.28
CA LYS A 260 -9.34 -29.05 28.01
C LYS A 260 -7.97 -28.62 27.50
N ILE A 261 -7.94 -27.84 26.42
CA ILE A 261 -6.73 -27.24 25.86
C ILE A 261 -6.81 -25.73 26.00
N ALA A 262 -5.83 -25.11 26.65
CA ALA A 262 -5.71 -23.65 26.65
C ALA A 262 -5.31 -23.16 25.25
N ILE A 263 -6.09 -22.25 24.67
CA ILE A 263 -5.86 -21.70 23.33
C ILE A 263 -5.92 -20.18 23.36
N THR A 264 -5.22 -19.56 22.40
CA THR A 264 -5.29 -18.13 22.14
C THR A 264 -5.92 -17.91 20.77
N GLY A 265 -7.09 -17.27 20.76
CA GLY A 265 -7.80 -16.88 19.55
C GLY A 265 -7.35 -15.51 19.04
N LYS A 266 -7.34 -15.38 17.71
CA LYS A 266 -7.15 -14.09 17.02
C LYS A 266 -8.19 -13.96 15.92
N ILE A 267 -8.68 -12.74 15.71
CA ILE A 267 -9.56 -12.45 14.58
C ILE A 267 -8.71 -12.41 13.31
N LYS A 268 -8.96 -13.33 12.39
CA LYS A 268 -8.25 -13.43 11.10
C LYS A 268 -8.82 -12.44 10.07
N VAL A 269 -10.14 -12.31 10.01
CA VAL A 269 -10.86 -11.45 9.08
C VAL A 269 -11.93 -10.69 9.85
N ARG A 270 -12.09 -9.40 9.53
CA ARG A 270 -13.12 -8.53 10.09
C ARG A 270 -13.59 -7.58 9.00
N ASP A 271 -14.90 -7.35 8.92
CA ASP A 271 -15.44 -6.29 8.07
C ASP A 271 -15.03 -4.92 8.61
N VAL A 272 -14.45 -4.13 7.72
CA VAL A 272 -13.96 -2.79 8.06
C VAL A 272 -14.95 -1.75 7.54
N SER A 273 -15.60 -1.02 8.44
CA SER A 273 -16.42 0.13 8.09
C SER A 273 -15.58 1.40 7.90
N LEU A 274 -16.04 2.29 7.01
CA LEU A 274 -15.45 3.62 6.84
C LEU A 274 -15.73 4.52 8.05
N PRO A 275 -14.88 5.52 8.33
CA PRO A 275 -15.18 6.56 9.31
C PRO A 275 -16.53 7.24 9.01
N THR A 276 -17.26 7.62 10.04
CA THR A 276 -18.55 8.30 9.89
C THR A 276 -18.37 9.80 9.69
N TRP A 277 -19.21 10.39 8.86
CA TRP A 277 -19.28 11.85 8.69
C TRP A 277 -19.82 12.50 9.96
N LYS A 278 -19.14 13.53 10.46
CA LYS A 278 -19.64 14.37 11.55
C LYS A 278 -20.65 15.37 11.00
N LYS A 279 -21.79 15.52 11.67
CA LYS A 279 -22.74 16.59 11.36
C LYS A 279 -22.15 17.92 11.83
N THR A 280 -22.19 18.93 10.96
CA THR A 280 -21.71 20.29 11.25
C THR A 280 -22.75 21.31 10.80
N TYR A 281 -22.82 22.45 11.48
CA TYR A 281 -23.69 23.55 11.09
C TYR A 281 -23.02 24.35 9.97
N SER A 282 -23.77 24.76 8.95
CA SER A 282 -23.20 25.44 7.78
C SER A 282 -22.73 26.86 8.07
N GLY A 283 -23.40 27.58 8.97
CA GLY A 283 -23.06 28.96 9.33
C GLY A 283 -21.85 29.08 10.24
N ASP A 284 -21.58 28.04 11.04
CA ASP A 284 -20.43 27.96 11.93
C ASP A 284 -19.98 26.49 12.07
N PRO A 285 -18.87 26.10 11.42
CA PRO A 285 -18.31 24.75 11.53
C PRO A 285 -17.89 24.34 12.95
N SER A 286 -17.70 25.30 13.86
CA SER A 286 -17.33 25.05 15.26
C SER A 286 -18.53 24.88 16.20
N ALA A 287 -19.74 25.13 15.71
CA ALA A 287 -20.95 25.02 16.52
C ALA A 287 -21.20 23.57 16.95
N VAL A 288 -21.51 23.39 18.23
CA VAL A 288 -21.85 22.08 18.81
C VAL A 288 -23.30 21.75 18.44
N ILE A 289 -23.49 20.64 17.71
CA ILE A 289 -24.82 20.12 17.40
C ILE A 289 -25.26 19.16 18.50
N ASN A 290 -26.31 19.55 19.22
CA ASN A 290 -26.99 18.67 20.16
C ASN A 290 -28.17 17.99 19.45
N LYS A 291 -28.30 16.68 19.63
CA LYS A 291 -29.45 15.91 19.14
C LYS A 291 -30.38 15.66 20.33
N GLU A 292 -31.59 16.20 20.24
CA GLU A 292 -32.66 15.93 21.19
C GLU A 292 -33.67 14.96 20.55
N VAL A 293 -34.16 14.00 21.34
CA VAL A 293 -35.17 13.03 20.91
C VAL A 293 -36.37 13.17 21.85
N SER A 294 -37.54 13.45 21.29
CA SER A 294 -38.80 13.50 22.04
C SER A 294 -39.71 12.34 21.63
N TYR A 295 -40.40 11.75 22.60
CA TYR A 295 -41.34 10.65 22.37
C TYR A 295 -42.76 11.18 22.43
N HIS A 296 -43.61 10.72 21.49
CA HIS A 296 -44.99 11.15 21.37
C HIS A 296 -45.89 9.92 21.19
N LEU A 297 -47.06 9.94 21.83
CA LEU A 297 -48.08 8.92 21.60
C LEU A 297 -48.55 8.96 20.16
N TYR A 298 -48.89 7.78 19.63
CA TYR A 298 -49.53 7.65 18.32
C TYR A 298 -51.04 7.92 18.44
N ASP A 299 -51.40 9.12 18.91
CA ASP A 299 -52.76 9.65 18.97
C ASP A 299 -52.91 10.85 18.02
N GLU A 300 -54.15 11.31 17.78
CA GLU A 300 -54.40 12.48 16.91
C GLU A 300 -53.75 13.77 17.43
N LYS A 301 -53.41 13.82 18.73
CA LYS A 301 -52.89 15.01 19.40
C LYS A 301 -51.37 15.02 19.54
N GLN A 302 -50.69 13.93 19.18
CA GLN A 302 -49.24 13.72 19.37
C GLN A 302 -48.76 14.10 20.77
N THR A 303 -49.46 13.60 21.79
CA THR A 303 -49.17 13.93 23.19
C THR A 303 -47.72 13.55 23.55
N ALA A 304 -46.94 14.52 24.05
CA ALA A 304 -45.56 14.30 24.44
C ALA A 304 -45.48 13.43 25.72
N VAL A 305 -44.58 12.45 25.71
CA VAL A 305 -44.38 11.50 26.81
C VAL A 305 -42.94 11.62 27.33
N PRO A 306 -42.73 11.68 28.65
CA PRO A 306 -41.39 11.66 29.23
C PRO A 306 -40.71 10.31 28.94
N GLU A 307 -39.39 10.32 28.73
CA GLU A 307 -38.61 9.12 28.40
C GLU A 307 -38.75 7.99 29.44
N GLU A 308 -38.94 8.35 30.71
CA GLU A 308 -39.12 7.39 31.82
C GLU A 308 -40.39 6.54 31.71
N GLU A 309 -41.40 7.03 30.98
CA GLU A 309 -42.67 6.32 30.77
C GLU A 309 -42.65 5.44 29.50
N VAL A 310 -41.58 5.53 28.70
CA VAL A 310 -41.42 4.73 27.49
C VAL A 310 -40.83 3.36 27.84
N ILE A 311 -41.54 2.30 27.46
CA ILE A 311 -41.11 0.92 27.65
C ILE A 311 -40.89 0.22 26.31
N ASP A 312 -39.87 -0.65 26.27
CA ASP A 312 -39.63 -1.49 25.10
C ASP A 312 -40.76 -2.50 24.90
N GLY A 313 -41.10 -2.74 23.63
CA GLY A 313 -42.14 -3.69 23.24
C GLY A 313 -41.70 -4.48 22.01
N TYR A 314 -42.04 -5.77 21.99
CA TYR A 314 -41.74 -6.66 20.88
C TYR A 314 -43.02 -7.28 20.34
N PHE A 315 -43.09 -7.45 19.02
CA PHE A 315 -44.21 -8.15 18.40
C PHE A 315 -44.02 -9.66 18.49
N TYR A 316 -45.00 -10.35 19.06
CA TYR A 316 -45.14 -11.80 19.00
C TYR A 316 -46.34 -12.15 18.14
N GLY A 317 -46.08 -12.46 16.86
CA GLY A 317 -47.12 -12.54 15.84
C GLY A 317 -47.78 -11.18 15.63
N THR A 318 -49.07 -11.08 15.92
CA THR A 318 -49.84 -9.82 15.83
C THR A 318 -49.95 -9.07 17.15
N THR A 319 -49.52 -9.66 18.27
CA THR A 319 -49.65 -9.07 19.60
C THR A 319 -48.39 -8.29 19.96
N LEU A 320 -48.55 -7.01 20.33
CA LEU A 320 -47.48 -6.20 20.93
C LEU A 320 -47.35 -6.58 22.41
N VAL A 321 -46.20 -7.11 22.80
CA VAL A 321 -45.92 -7.52 24.17
C VAL A 321 -44.94 -6.51 24.80
N PRO A 322 -45.33 -5.79 25.86
CA PRO A 322 -44.43 -4.90 26.58
C PRO A 322 -43.42 -5.73 27.40
N VAL A 323 -42.14 -5.40 27.30
CA VAL A 323 -41.06 -6.09 28.01
C VAL A 323 -40.20 -5.03 28.70
N SER A 324 -40.21 -5.00 30.04
CA SER A 324 -39.31 -4.09 30.75
C SER A 324 -37.88 -4.63 30.77
N GLY A 325 -36.89 -3.73 30.77
CA GLY A 325 -35.46 -4.08 30.66
C GLY A 325 -34.95 -5.05 31.74
N VAL A 326 -35.61 -5.12 32.90
CA VAL A 326 -35.30 -6.07 33.98
C VAL A 326 -35.49 -7.53 33.54
N TRP A 327 -36.50 -7.81 32.71
CA TRP A 327 -36.77 -9.17 32.22
C TRP A 327 -35.75 -9.61 31.17
N LEU A 328 -35.30 -8.70 30.31
CA LEU A 328 -34.28 -8.97 29.28
C LEU A 328 -32.89 -9.24 29.90
N CYS A 329 -32.52 -8.49 30.93
CA CYS A 329 -31.23 -8.64 31.62
C CYS A 329 -31.16 -9.96 32.44
N SER A 330 -32.30 -10.55 32.75
CA SER A 330 -32.41 -11.85 33.43
C SER A 330 -32.23 -13.05 32.49
N SER A 331 -32.11 -12.83 31.19
CA SER A 331 -31.90 -13.90 30.22
C SER A 331 -30.52 -14.55 30.40
N PRO A 332 -30.42 -15.89 30.32
CA PRO A 332 -29.15 -16.58 30.47
C PRO A 332 -28.20 -16.18 29.35
N SER A 333 -27.09 -15.52 29.70
CA SER A 333 -26.00 -15.25 28.77
C SER A 333 -25.13 -16.52 28.65
N PRO A 334 -24.83 -17.00 27.43
CA PRO A 334 -23.95 -18.13 27.26
C PRO A 334 -22.52 -17.73 27.69
N PRO A 335 -21.80 -18.61 28.41
CA PRO A 335 -20.41 -18.35 28.77
C PRO A 335 -19.52 -18.38 27.51
N PHE A 336 -18.43 -17.61 27.53
CA PHE A 336 -17.41 -17.64 26.48
C PHE A 336 -16.59 -18.93 26.55
N VAL A 337 -17.09 -20.00 25.93
CA VAL A 337 -16.43 -21.32 25.86
C VAL A 337 -16.54 -21.88 24.45
N PHE A 338 -15.45 -22.42 23.92
CA PHE A 338 -15.47 -23.18 22.66
C PHE A 338 -15.71 -24.66 22.95
N PHE A 339 -16.92 -25.13 22.63
CA PHE A 339 -17.27 -26.55 22.67
C PHE A 339 -17.01 -27.21 21.33
N PHE A 340 -16.30 -28.34 21.37
CA PHE A 340 -16.17 -29.21 20.21
C PHE A 340 -17.41 -30.12 20.10
N LEU A 341 -18.31 -29.87 19.14
CA LEU A 341 -19.56 -30.63 19.02
C LEU A 341 -19.43 -31.96 18.26
N PHE A 342 -18.80 -32.02 17.08
CA PHE A 342 -18.68 -33.25 16.28
C PHE A 342 -17.52 -33.22 15.27
N PHE A 343 -16.99 -34.40 14.91
CA PHE A 343 -16.21 -34.61 13.68
C PHE A 343 -17.14 -35.10 12.55
N PHE A 344 -17.03 -34.51 11.35
CA PHE A 344 -17.47 -35.18 10.12
C PHE A 344 -16.33 -36.08 9.64
N LEU A 345 -16.39 -37.37 9.99
CA LEU A 345 -15.45 -38.36 9.50
C LEU A 345 -15.87 -38.77 8.08
N CYS A 346 -15.32 -38.08 7.07
CA CYS A 346 -15.35 -38.58 5.70
C CYS A 346 -14.47 -39.84 5.64
N LYS A 347 -15.07 -41.02 5.82
CA LYS A 347 -14.43 -42.30 5.50
C LYS A 347 -14.15 -42.32 4.00
N GLY A 348 -12.91 -42.02 3.61
CA GLY A 348 -12.40 -42.38 2.30
C GLY A 348 -12.53 -43.88 2.12
N LYS A 349 -13.34 -44.32 1.14
CA LYS A 349 -13.37 -45.73 0.71
C LYS A 349 -11.97 -46.07 0.19
N SER A 350 -11.22 -46.85 0.96
CA SER A 350 -10.12 -47.64 0.42
C SER A 350 -10.72 -48.66 -0.55
N GLY A 351 -10.43 -48.52 -1.84
CA GLY A 351 -10.77 -49.52 -2.84
C GLY A 351 -10.05 -50.83 -2.52
N GLN A 352 -10.80 -51.86 -2.16
CA GLN A 352 -10.33 -53.23 -2.26
C GLN A 352 -10.27 -53.59 -3.74
N GLY A 353 -9.08 -53.97 -4.19
CA GLY A 353 -8.90 -54.59 -5.49
C GLY A 353 -9.58 -55.95 -5.55
N GLN A 354 -10.21 -56.21 -6.69
CA GLN A 354 -10.20 -57.48 -7.37
C GLN A 354 -9.93 -57.21 -8.85
#